data_AF-A0A1F8QPS7-F1
#
_entry.id   AF-A0A1F8QPS7-F1
#
_cell.length_a   1.000
_cell.length_b   1.000
_cell.length_c   1.000
_cell.angle_alpha   90.00
_cell.angle_beta   90.00
_cell.angle_gamma   90.00
#
_symmetry.space_group_name_H-M   'P 1'
#
loop_
_entity.id
_entity.type
_entity.pdbx_description
1 polymer ?
#
loop_
_entity_poly.entity_id
_entity_poly.type
_entity_poly.pdbx_seq_one_letter_code
_entity_poly.pdbx_strand_id
1 'polypeptide(L)'
;MGRTLYELQELLPAEWLWILDEERHLLEELPPTGGQRLFELRKQIPERRAGRDQLRSPVEQLRDSLIRMSEHWPQYRVFDWQNDVHWTNNGTEQVNVRTKMRSRTVRSYKTRSGMLAGLMLAGSGTT
;
A
#
# COMPACT_ATOMS: atom_id res chain seq x y z
N MET A 1 0.60 -0.84 -4.52
CA MET A 1 1.95 -1.17 -4.01
C MET A 1 2.72 -2.05 -5.01
N GLY A 2 2.19 -3.18 -5.48
CA GLY A 2 2.94 -4.09 -6.39
C GLY A 2 3.44 -3.50 -7.71
N ARG A 3 2.66 -2.68 -8.44
CA ARG A 3 3.11 -2.08 -9.71
C ARG A 3 4.27 -1.10 -9.55
N THR A 4 4.23 -0.32 -8.48
CA THR A 4 5.25 0.70 -8.19
C THR A 4 6.61 0.07 -7.88
N LEU A 5 6.65 -1.08 -7.19
CA LEU A 5 7.89 -1.81 -6.93
C LEU A 5 8.46 -2.47 -8.20
N TYR A 6 7.61 -3.00 -9.07
CA TYR A 6 8.03 -3.56 -10.37
C TYR A 6 8.60 -2.48 -11.30
N GLU A 7 7.95 -1.33 -11.40
CA GLU A 7 8.43 -0.18 -12.18
C GLU A 7 9.75 0.38 -11.63
N LEU A 8 9.89 0.41 -10.29
CA LEU A 8 11.15 0.81 -9.65
C LEU A 8 12.28 -0.17 -9.93
N GLN A 9 12.02 -1.48 -9.96
CA GLN A 9 13.03 -2.49 -10.26
C GLN A 9 13.65 -2.34 -11.65
N GLU A 10 12.88 -1.91 -12.65
CA GLU A 10 13.39 -1.66 -14.01
C GLU A 10 14.19 -0.36 -14.13
N LEU A 11 13.92 0.62 -13.27
CA LEU A 11 14.47 1.97 -13.35
C LEU A 11 15.61 2.24 -12.34
N LEU A 12 15.75 1.40 -11.33
CA LEU A 12 16.76 1.57 -10.27
C LEU A 12 18.15 1.11 -10.73
N PRO A 13 19.20 1.87 -10.38
CA PRO A 13 20.58 1.38 -10.53
C PRO A 13 20.79 0.07 -9.77
N ALA A 14 21.63 -0.81 -10.32
CA ALA A 14 21.88 -2.15 -9.76
C ALA A 14 22.36 -2.13 -8.29
N GLU A 15 23.05 -1.07 -7.88
CA GLU A 15 23.54 -0.87 -6.52
C GLU A 15 22.44 -0.72 -5.46
N TRP A 16 21.19 -0.44 -5.86
CA TRP A 16 20.04 -0.26 -4.97
C TRP A 16 19.02 -1.40 -5.04
N LEU A 17 19.19 -2.36 -5.96
CA LEU A 17 18.26 -3.47 -6.13
C LEU A 17 18.17 -4.37 -4.90
N TRP A 18 19.26 -4.50 -4.14
CA TRP A 18 19.26 -5.27 -2.90
C TRP A 18 18.39 -4.64 -1.81
N ILE A 19 18.21 -3.30 -1.80
CA ILE A 19 17.29 -2.63 -0.86
C ILE A 19 15.84 -2.99 -1.18
N LEU A 20 15.49 -3.08 -2.47
CA LEU A 20 14.17 -3.54 -2.91
C LEU A 20 13.91 -5.01 -2.55
N ASP A 21 14.95 -5.84 -2.56
CA ASP A 21 14.84 -7.25 -2.16
C ASP A 21 14.56 -7.35 -0.65
N GLU A 22 15.30 -6.59 0.15
CA GLU A 22 15.08 -6.52 1.60
C GLU A 22 13.71 -5.93 1.96
N GLU A 23 13.25 -4.89 1.25
CA GLU A 23 11.90 -4.33 1.42
C GLU A 23 10.81 -5.39 1.15
N ARG A 24 11.00 -6.23 0.11
CA ARG A 24 10.10 -7.35 -0.20
C ARG A 24 10.11 -8.39 0.90
N HIS A 25 11.28 -8.80 1.36
CA HIS A 25 11.40 -9.79 2.44
C HIS A 25 10.71 -9.29 3.73
N LEU A 26 10.87 -8.01 4.08
CA LEU A 26 10.19 -7.42 5.24
C LEU A 26 8.66 -7.41 5.07
N LEU A 27 8.14 -7.17 3.86
CA LEU A 27 6.71 -7.21 3.57
C LEU A 27 6.12 -8.61 3.60
N GLU A 28 6.91 -9.64 3.30
CA GLU A 28 6.48 -11.04 3.38
C GLU A 28 6.45 -11.55 4.82
N GLU A 29 7.48 -11.23 5.61
CA GLU A 29 7.58 -11.68 7.00
C GLU A 29 6.79 -10.82 8.00
N LEU A 30 6.57 -9.54 7.67
CA LEU A 30 5.95 -8.53 8.54
C LEU A 30 6.47 -8.54 10.00
N PRO A 31 7.80 -8.49 10.24
CA PRO A 31 8.34 -8.58 11.59
C PRO A 31 7.98 -7.36 12.45
N PRO A 32 7.93 -7.49 13.79
CA PRO A 32 7.65 -6.37 14.69
C PRO A 32 8.61 -5.19 14.55
N THR A 33 9.88 -5.48 14.23
CA THR A 33 10.93 -4.49 14.04
C THR A 33 11.05 -3.99 12.61
N GLY A 34 10.17 -4.41 11.69
CA GLY A 34 10.28 -4.07 10.28
C GLY A 34 10.28 -2.56 10.01
N GLY A 35 9.51 -1.78 10.77
CA GLY A 35 9.51 -0.31 10.65
C GLY A 35 10.87 0.32 10.99
N GLN A 36 11.60 -0.23 11.97
CA GLN A 36 12.97 0.22 12.27
C GLN A 36 13.95 -0.23 11.17
N ARG A 37 13.84 -1.47 10.68
CA ARG A 37 14.69 -1.98 9.59
C ARG A 37 14.53 -1.15 8.31
N LEU A 38 13.30 -0.83 7.92
CA LEU A 38 13.00 0.07 6.79
C LEU A 38 13.61 1.47 6.97
N PHE A 39 13.58 2.00 8.19
CA PHE A 39 14.20 3.28 8.49
C PHE A 39 15.73 3.24 8.36
N GLU A 40 16.37 2.14 8.79
CA GLU A 40 17.81 1.96 8.61
C GLU A 40 18.19 1.82 7.13
N LEU A 41 17.43 1.04 6.34
CA LEU A 41 17.63 0.94 4.89
C LEU A 41 17.55 2.31 4.20
N ARG A 42 16.55 3.12 4.56
CA ARG A 42 16.41 4.49 4.06
C ARG A 42 17.65 5.35 4.33
N LYS A 43 18.34 5.19 5.47
CA LYS A 43 19.55 5.98 5.79
C LYS A 43 20.72 5.69 4.86
N GLN A 44 20.77 4.48 4.28
CA GLN A 44 21.83 4.08 3.37
C GLN A 44 21.74 4.78 2.01
N ILE A 45 20.58 5.36 1.68
CA ILE A 45 20.37 6.12 0.45
C ILE A 45 20.78 7.58 0.67
N PRO A 46 21.88 8.06 0.06
CA PRO A 46 22.42 9.41 0.29
C PRO A 46 21.61 10.51 -0.40
N GLU A 47 20.79 10.20 -1.40
CA GLU A 47 20.07 11.20 -2.21
C GLU A 47 19.09 12.03 -1.37
N ARG A 48 19.34 13.33 -1.30
CA ARG A 48 18.39 14.31 -0.78
C ARG A 48 17.54 14.82 -1.95
N ARG A 49 16.23 14.90 -1.70
CA ARG A 49 15.22 15.40 -2.62
C ARG A 49 15.71 16.61 -3.41
N ALA A 50 15.89 16.45 -4.72
CA ALA A 50 15.97 17.55 -5.67
C ALA A 50 14.69 18.39 -5.50
N GLY A 51 14.82 19.72 -5.54
CA GLY A 51 13.79 20.67 -5.08
C GLY A 51 12.35 20.36 -5.51
N ARG A 52 11.36 20.95 -4.81
CA ARG A 52 9.93 20.59 -4.92
C ARG A 52 9.35 20.49 -6.35
N ASP A 53 9.94 21.18 -7.33
CA ASP A 53 9.51 21.22 -8.74
C ASP A 53 10.22 20.24 -9.69
N GLN A 54 11.15 19.42 -9.23
CA GLN A 54 11.81 18.41 -10.08
C GLN A 54 11.08 17.06 -10.06
N LEU A 55 11.10 16.37 -11.21
CA LEU A 55 10.65 14.99 -11.34
C LEU A 55 11.49 14.11 -10.41
N ARG A 56 10.82 13.25 -9.63
CA ARG A 56 11.49 12.41 -8.65
C ARG A 56 12.33 11.34 -9.32
N SER A 57 13.59 11.22 -8.93
CA SER A 57 14.44 10.10 -9.35
C SER A 57 13.83 8.77 -8.85
N PRO A 58 14.09 7.64 -9.53
CA PRO A 58 13.71 6.32 -9.03
C PRO A 58 14.24 6.03 -7.61
N VAL A 59 15.45 6.51 -7.30
CA VAL A 59 16.10 6.36 -5.98
C VAL A 59 15.40 7.22 -4.91
N GLU A 60 14.95 8.43 -5.25
CA GLU A 60 14.12 9.26 -4.38
C GLU A 60 12.75 8.63 -4.11
N GLN A 61 12.15 7.99 -5.13
CA GLN A 61 10.89 7.28 -4.98
C GLN A 61 11.03 6.06 -4.06
N LEU A 62 12.13 5.30 -4.19
CA LEU A 62 12.49 4.22 -3.25
C LEU A 62 12.62 4.76 -1.82
N ARG A 63 13.41 5.82 -1.62
CA ARG A 63 13.61 6.45 -0.31
C ARG A 63 12.30 6.93 0.32
N ASP A 64 11.41 7.52 -0.47
CA ASP A 64 10.07 7.96 -0.04
C ASP A 64 9.15 6.77 0.29
N SER A 65 9.26 5.65 -0.42
CA SER A 65 8.51 4.42 -0.11
C SER A 65 8.92 3.89 1.26
N LEU A 66 10.22 3.71 1.47
CA LEU A 66 10.78 3.16 2.71
C LEU A 66 10.38 3.98 3.95
N ILE A 67 10.41 5.32 3.88
CA ILE A 67 10.01 6.16 5.02
C ILE A 67 8.52 6.04 5.31
N ARG A 68 7.66 6.09 4.29
CA ARG A 68 6.20 5.97 4.49
C ARG A 68 5.86 4.61 5.07
N MET A 69 6.48 3.56 4.59
CA MET A 69 6.25 2.21 5.11
C MET A 69 6.76 2.06 6.54
N SER A 70 7.91 2.66 6.87
CA SER A 70 8.41 2.72 8.25
C SER A 70 7.42 3.43 9.19
N GLU A 71 6.91 4.59 8.79
CA GLU A 71 5.95 5.38 9.57
C GLU A 71 4.62 4.66 9.79
N HIS A 72 4.15 3.94 8.77
CA HIS A 72 2.89 3.21 8.80
C HIS A 72 3.04 1.73 9.17
N TRP A 73 4.23 1.29 9.61
CA TRP A 73 4.51 -0.13 9.87
C TRP A 73 3.51 -0.83 10.79
N PRO A 74 3.08 -0.23 11.92
CA PRO A 74 2.06 -0.83 12.78
C PRO A 74 0.75 -1.09 12.02
N GLN A 75 0.37 -0.26 11.05
CA GLN A 75 -0.88 -0.41 10.31
C GLN A 75 -0.89 -1.68 9.45
N TYR A 76 0.27 -2.11 8.95
CA TYR A 76 0.38 -3.37 8.21
C TYR A 76 0.25 -4.60 9.12
N ARG A 77 0.40 -4.44 10.44
CA ARG A 77 0.40 -5.52 11.43
C ARG A 77 -0.81 -5.48 12.37
N VAL A 78 -1.87 -4.75 12.02
CA VAL A 78 -3.07 -4.61 12.88
C VAL A 78 -3.68 -5.96 13.27
N PHE A 79 -3.59 -6.96 12.39
CA PHE A 79 -4.06 -8.32 12.64
C PHE A 79 -3.32 -9.03 13.80
N ASP A 80 -2.12 -8.58 14.18
CA ASP A 80 -1.34 -9.21 15.27
C ASP A 80 -1.94 -8.93 16.66
N TRP A 81 -2.72 -7.87 16.83
CA TRP A 81 -3.32 -7.51 18.12
C TRP A 81 -4.82 -7.28 18.08
N GLN A 82 -5.42 -7.17 16.91
CA GLN A 82 -6.87 -7.06 16.75
C GLN A 82 -7.45 -8.36 16.19
N ASN A 83 -8.00 -9.19 17.07
CA ASN A 83 -8.49 -10.54 16.73
C ASN A 83 -9.57 -10.54 15.62
N ASP A 84 -10.32 -9.46 15.46
CA ASP A 84 -11.37 -9.32 14.45
C ASP A 84 -10.85 -8.87 13.08
N VAL A 85 -9.54 -8.61 12.94
CA VAL A 85 -8.92 -8.19 11.68
C VAL A 85 -8.15 -9.36 11.08
N HIS A 86 -8.66 -9.87 9.95
CA HIS A 86 -7.98 -10.92 9.21
C HIS A 86 -6.73 -10.41 8.49
N TRP A 87 -5.73 -11.28 8.35
CA TRP A 87 -4.48 -11.00 7.62
C TRP A 87 -4.70 -10.85 6.10
N THR A 88 -5.82 -11.36 5.56
CA THR A 88 -6.19 -11.21 4.15
C THR A 88 -7.15 -10.04 3.93
N ASN A 89 -7.04 -9.33 2.79
CA ASN A 89 -8.02 -8.29 2.44
C ASN A 89 -9.30 -8.82 1.74
N ASN A 90 -9.48 -10.15 1.61
CA ASN A 90 -10.56 -10.78 0.83
C ASN A 90 -11.95 -10.15 1.02
N GLY A 91 -12.35 -9.80 2.25
CA GLY A 91 -13.61 -9.10 2.51
C GLY A 91 -13.67 -7.74 1.82
N THR A 92 -12.66 -6.90 2.04
CA THR A 92 -12.51 -5.58 1.40
C THR A 92 -12.48 -5.69 -0.13
N GLU A 93 -11.73 -6.64 -0.68
CA GLU A 93 -11.68 -6.92 -2.11
C GLU A 93 -13.04 -7.31 -2.68
N GLN A 94 -13.79 -8.17 -1.98
CA GLN A 94 -15.15 -8.53 -2.38
C GLN A 94 -16.08 -7.31 -2.41
N VAL A 95 -16.06 -6.46 -1.37
CA VAL A 95 -16.87 -5.24 -1.34
C VAL A 95 -16.51 -4.31 -2.49
N ASN A 96 -15.21 -4.11 -2.75
CA ASN A 96 -14.72 -3.28 -3.84
C ASN A 96 -15.16 -3.79 -5.21
N VAL A 97 -15.02 -5.11 -5.45
CA VAL A 97 -15.46 -5.73 -6.71
C VAL A 97 -16.97 -5.62 -6.88
N ARG A 98 -17.76 -5.94 -5.85
CA ARG A 98 -19.23 -5.82 -5.88
C ARG A 98 -19.66 -4.39 -6.15
N THR A 99 -19.03 -3.42 -5.50
CA THR A 99 -19.28 -1.99 -5.70
C THR A 99 -18.95 -1.57 -7.14
N LYS A 100 -17.78 -2.00 -7.65
CA LYS A 100 -17.34 -1.71 -9.02
C LYS A 100 -18.25 -2.34 -10.07
N MET A 101 -18.76 -3.55 -9.85
CA MET A 101 -19.71 -4.18 -10.76
C MET A 101 -21.04 -3.42 -10.78
N ARG A 102 -21.53 -3.00 -9.61
CA ARG A 102 -22.78 -2.21 -9.50
C ARG A 102 -22.67 -0.84 -10.14
N SER A 103 -21.56 -0.13 -9.96
CA SER A 103 -21.36 1.20 -10.55
C SER A 103 -21.35 1.17 -12.09
N ARG A 104 -21.01 0.03 -12.71
CA ARG A 104 -21.12 -0.15 -14.18
C ARG A 104 -22.56 -0.25 -14.65
N THR A 105 -23.45 -0.77 -13.82
CA THR A 105 -24.89 -0.91 -14.13
C THR A 105 -25.73 0.30 -13.72
N VAL A 106 -25.23 1.13 -12.80
CA VAL A 106 -25.91 2.33 -12.33
C VAL A 106 -25.36 3.56 -13.04
N ARG A 107 -26.19 4.22 -13.84
CA ARG A 107 -25.80 5.47 -14.54
C ARG A 107 -25.54 6.63 -13.57
N SER A 108 -26.39 6.79 -12.56
CA SER A 108 -26.24 7.77 -11.48
C SER A 108 -27.20 7.47 -10.33
N TYR A 109 -26.83 7.91 -9.13
CA TYR A 109 -27.73 7.90 -7.98
C TYR A 109 -28.49 9.23 -7.90
N LYS A 110 -29.82 9.18 -7.80
CA LYS A 110 -30.67 10.39 -7.68
C LYS A 110 -30.57 11.05 -6.31
N THR A 111 -30.22 10.28 -5.27
CA THR A 111 -30.13 10.76 -3.88
C THR A 111 -28.92 10.15 -3.18
N ARG A 112 -28.40 10.86 -2.18
CA ARG A 112 -27.33 10.37 -1.30
C ARG A 112 -27.74 9.08 -0.59
N SER A 113 -28.99 8.98 -0.13
CA SER A 113 -29.51 7.79 0.54
C SER A 113 -29.51 6.56 -0.38
N GLY A 114 -29.85 6.73 -1.66
CA GLY A 114 -29.79 5.64 -2.65
C GLY A 114 -28.36 5.15 -2.90
N MET A 115 -27.39 6.07 -2.96
CA MET A 115 -25.97 5.73 -3.06
C MET A 115 -25.49 4.96 -1.83
N LEU A 116 -25.81 5.43 -0.62
CA LEU A 116 -25.42 4.79 0.63
C LEU A 116 -26.04 3.39 0.78
N ALA A 117 -27.31 3.21 0.40
CA ALA A 117 -27.94 1.90 0.37
C ALA A 117 -27.25 0.95 -0.62
N GLY A 118 -26.85 1.46 -1.79
CA GLY A 118 -26.06 0.72 -2.78
C GLY A 118 -24.72 0.22 -2.24
N LEU A 119 -24.02 1.07 -1.47
CA LEU A 119 -22.76 0.72 -0.80
C LEU A 119 -22.96 -0.30 0.33
N MET A 120 -23.97 -0.11 1.18
CA MET A 120 -24.31 -1.04 2.26
C MET A 120 -24.62 -2.44 1.72
N LEU A 121 -25.38 -2.52 0.63
CA LEU A 121 -25.67 -3.79 -0.07
C LEU A 121 -24.44 -4.42 -0.74
N ALA A 122 -23.42 -3.65 -1.08
CA ALA A 122 -22.17 -4.22 -1.59
C ALA A 122 -21.33 -4.84 -0.47
N GLY A 123 -21.39 -4.26 0.73
CA GLY A 123 -20.75 -4.75 1.95
C GLY A 123 -21.51 -5.85 2.70
N SER A 124 -22.79 -6.08 2.41
CA SER A 124 -23.56 -7.12 3.10
C SER A 124 -23.05 -8.53 2.77
N GLY A 125 -22.86 -9.35 3.80
CA GLY A 125 -22.42 -10.74 3.67
C GLY A 125 -20.93 -10.92 3.43
N THR A 126 -20.10 -9.92 3.76
CA THR A 126 -18.68 -10.11 4.00
C THR A 126 -18.47 -10.29 5.50
N THR A 127 -18.18 -11.51 5.91
CA THR A 127 -17.74 -11.92 7.26
C THR A 127 -16.52 -12.79 7.09
#